data_AF-A0A9Q0UPG8-F1
#
_entry.id   AF-A0A9Q0UPG8-F1
#
_cell.length_a   1.000
_cell.length_b   1.000
_cell.length_c   1.000
_cell.angle_alpha   90.00
_cell.angle_beta   90.00
_cell.angle_gamma   90.00
#
_symmetry.space_group_name_H-M   'P 1'
#
loop_
_entity.id
_entity.type
_entity.pdbx_description
1 polymer ?
#
loop_
_entity_poly.entity_id
_entity_poly.type
_entity_poly.pdbx_seq_one_letter_code
_entity_poly.pdbx_strand_id
1 'polypeptide(L)'
;MKPLAPLLLSLLFLTSQTVLSFKREEFRNCHQTPFCKRSRARSPGACTLTPHSISISNGDLTATLLSKNDDQIRPLILSLSVYQDGILRLKIDEDYDHPDPAAPKRRFQVPDVIVPEFRI
;
A
#
# COMPACT_ATOMS: atom_id res chain seq x y z
N MET A 1 26.25 42.02 46.84
CA MET A 1 26.07 40.60 46.45
C MET A 1 25.50 40.59 45.04
N LYS A 2 26.17 39.93 44.08
CA LYS A 2 25.90 40.06 42.64
C LYS A 2 24.55 39.39 42.25
N PRO A 3 23.74 39.97 41.35
CA PRO A 3 22.45 39.43 40.93
C PRO A 3 22.63 38.27 39.94
N LEU A 4 23.36 37.23 40.34
CA LEU A 4 23.67 36.09 39.49
C LEU A 4 22.44 35.18 39.29
N ALA A 5 21.60 35.07 40.32
CA ALA A 5 20.38 34.26 40.29
C ALA A 5 19.33 34.73 39.27
N PRO A 6 18.94 36.03 39.19
CA PRO A 6 17.96 36.48 38.20
C PRO A 6 18.50 36.39 36.76
N LEU A 7 19.81 36.56 36.56
CA LEU A 7 20.46 36.36 35.26
C LEU A 7 20.37 34.89 34.82
N LEU A 8 20.66 33.96 35.73
CA LEU A 8 20.58 32.52 35.47
C LEU A 8 19.14 32.07 35.16
N LEU A 9 18.17 32.60 35.91
CA LEU A 9 16.75 32.29 35.74
C LEU A 9 16.24 32.83 34.39
N SER A 10 16.63 34.05 34.02
CA SER A 10 16.35 34.61 32.69
C SER A 10 16.94 33.75 31.58
N LEU A 11 18.19 33.28 31.73
CA LEU A 11 18.83 32.37 30.77
C LEU A 11 18.06 31.05 30.62
N LEU A 12 17.60 30.46 31.73
CA LEU A 12 16.77 29.24 31.75
C LEU A 12 15.41 29.43 31.07
N PHE A 13 14.77 30.60 31.26
CA PHE A 13 13.52 30.92 30.55
C PHE A 13 13.76 31.13 29.05
N LEU A 14 14.87 31.76 28.67
CA LEU A 14 15.26 31.93 27.26
C LEU A 14 15.61 30.61 26.56
N THR A 15 16.13 29.61 27.27
CA THR A 15 16.39 28.27 26.71
C THR A 15 15.16 27.36 26.72
N SER A 16 14.10 27.72 27.45
CA SER A 16 12.84 26.94 27.50
C SER A 16 11.90 27.17 26.31
N GLN A 17 12.38 27.83 25.23
CA GLN A 17 11.60 28.01 24.00
C GLN A 17 11.02 26.67 23.57
N THR A 18 9.70 26.58 23.56
CA THR A 18 8.96 25.36 23.24
C THR A 18 9.26 24.98 21.81
N VAL A 19 10.15 24.01 21.61
CA VAL A 19 10.42 23.47 20.29
C VAL A 19 9.18 22.66 19.90
N LEU A 20 8.48 23.09 18.86
CA LEU A 20 7.47 22.25 18.24
C LEU A 20 8.22 21.08 17.59
N SER A 21 8.16 19.90 18.22
CA SER A 21 8.81 18.67 17.73
C SER A 21 8.21 18.15 16.41
N PHE A 22 7.23 18.85 15.86
CA PHE A 22 6.60 18.54 14.59
C PHE A 22 6.91 19.64 13.58
N LYS A 23 7.56 19.23 12.48
CA LYS A 23 7.85 20.07 11.33
C LYS A 23 7.15 19.49 10.12
N ARG A 24 6.06 20.13 9.70
CA ARG A 24 5.19 19.63 8.62
C ARG A 24 5.97 19.35 7.33
N GLU A 25 6.96 20.18 7.03
CA GLU A 25 7.83 20.12 5.87
C GLU A 25 8.71 18.86 5.80
N GLU A 26 8.95 18.20 6.94
CA GLU A 26 9.68 16.92 7.00
C GLU A 26 8.79 15.72 6.62
N PHE A 27 7.47 15.91 6.59
CA PHE A 27 6.51 14.87 6.22
C PHE A 27 6.06 15.03 4.78
N ARG A 28 6.15 13.94 4.01
CA ARG A 28 5.75 13.95 2.60
C ARG A 28 4.25 14.09 2.45
N ASN A 29 3.83 15.09 1.71
CA ASN A 29 2.46 15.25 1.25
C ASN A 29 2.17 14.36 0.02
N CYS A 30 0.88 14.25 -0.34
CA CYS A 30 0.44 13.45 -1.49
C CYS A 30 1.15 13.82 -2.81
N HIS A 31 1.37 15.11 -3.05
CA HIS A 31 2.00 15.60 -4.30
C HIS A 31 3.52 15.39 -4.33
N GLN A 32 4.16 15.24 -3.17
CA GLN A 32 5.61 15.00 -3.03
C GLN A 32 5.97 13.51 -3.16
N THR A 33 4.98 12.63 -3.09
CA THR A 33 5.17 11.18 -3.17
C THR A 33 4.68 10.67 -4.53
N PRO A 34 5.58 10.25 -5.45
CA PRO A 34 5.21 9.98 -6.84
C PRO A 34 4.09 8.94 -7.02
N PHE A 35 4.09 7.84 -6.26
CA PHE A 35 3.04 6.83 -6.38
C PHE A 35 1.67 7.38 -5.92
N CYS A 36 1.63 8.15 -4.83
CA CYS A 36 0.41 8.75 -4.31
C CYS A 36 -0.14 9.79 -5.30
N LYS A 37 0.73 10.64 -5.84
CA LYS A 37 0.36 11.61 -6.88
C LYS A 37 -0.26 10.93 -8.10
N ARG A 38 0.36 9.87 -8.63
CA ARG A 38 -0.18 9.12 -9.79
C ARG A 38 -1.50 8.43 -9.47
N SER A 39 -1.62 7.76 -8.33
CA SER A 39 -2.86 7.06 -7.95
C SER A 39 -4.03 8.04 -7.77
N ARG A 40 -3.79 9.22 -7.19
CA ARG A 40 -4.82 10.26 -7.00
C ARG A 40 -5.24 10.97 -8.29
N ALA A 41 -4.39 10.93 -9.32
CA ALA A 41 -4.71 11.52 -10.62
C ALA A 41 -5.61 10.61 -11.48
N ARG A 42 -5.87 9.37 -11.08
CA ARG A 42 -6.75 8.45 -11.81
C ARG A 42 -8.21 8.87 -11.68
N SER A 43 -8.95 8.80 -12.78
CA SER A 43 -10.39 9.05 -12.78
C SER A 43 -11.15 7.94 -12.05
N PRO A 44 -12.18 8.27 -11.24
CA PRO A 44 -13.04 7.27 -10.63
C PRO A 44 -13.67 6.35 -11.68
N GLY A 45 -13.74 5.05 -11.36
CA GLY A 45 -14.32 4.04 -12.26
C GLY A 45 -13.43 3.63 -13.46
N ALA A 46 -12.27 4.28 -13.65
CA ALA A 46 -11.35 3.86 -14.71
C ALA A 46 -10.64 2.56 -14.34
N CYS A 47 -10.82 1.53 -15.17
CA CYS A 47 -10.09 0.28 -15.09
C CYS A 47 -9.67 -0.16 -16.50
N THR A 48 -8.39 -0.42 -16.68
CA THR A 48 -7.81 -0.90 -17.95
C THR A 48 -7.62 -2.41 -17.97
N LEU A 49 -8.02 -3.12 -16.91
CA LEU A 49 -7.83 -4.56 -16.77
C LEU A 49 -9.10 -5.31 -17.22
N THR A 50 -8.90 -6.42 -17.92
CA THR A 50 -9.98 -7.30 -18.40
C THR A 50 -9.75 -8.73 -17.93
N PRO A 51 -10.74 -9.38 -17.29
CA PRO A 51 -10.61 -10.76 -16.83
C PRO A 51 -10.66 -11.76 -18.00
N HIS A 52 -9.83 -12.79 -17.89
CA HIS A 52 -9.67 -13.91 -18.81
C HIS A 52 -9.45 -15.20 -18.01
N SER A 53 -9.60 -16.35 -18.65
CA SER A 53 -9.28 -17.67 -18.07
C SER A 53 -9.88 -17.88 -16.67
N ILE A 54 -11.16 -17.52 -16.52
CA ILE A 54 -11.87 -17.59 -15.24
C ILE A 54 -12.08 -19.06 -14.89
N SER A 55 -11.67 -19.45 -13.68
CA SER A 55 -11.90 -20.78 -13.14
C SER A 55 -12.47 -20.68 -11.72
N ILE A 56 -13.38 -21.58 -11.38
CA ILE A 56 -14.00 -21.66 -10.06
C ILE A 56 -13.82 -23.09 -9.57
N SER A 57 -13.21 -23.26 -8.40
CA SER A 57 -12.99 -24.57 -7.78
C SER A 57 -12.94 -24.44 -6.28
N ASN A 58 -13.64 -25.31 -5.54
CA ASN A 58 -13.59 -25.40 -4.08
C ASN A 58 -13.84 -24.07 -3.34
N GLY A 59 -14.78 -23.25 -3.82
CA GLY A 59 -15.09 -21.95 -3.21
C GLY A 59 -14.09 -20.83 -3.53
N ASP A 60 -13.05 -21.12 -4.32
CA ASP A 60 -12.12 -20.13 -4.86
C ASP A 60 -12.44 -19.83 -6.33
N LEU A 61 -12.39 -18.54 -6.69
CA LEU A 61 -12.38 -18.08 -8.06
C LEU A 61 -10.98 -17.56 -8.40
N THR A 62 -10.43 -17.99 -9.53
CA THR A 62 -9.20 -17.43 -10.10
C THR A 62 -9.45 -16.91 -11.51
N ALA A 63 -8.74 -15.84 -11.88
CA ALA A 63 -8.79 -15.30 -13.24
C ALA A 63 -7.46 -14.62 -13.58
N THR A 64 -7.10 -14.61 -14.85
CA THR A 64 -5.99 -13.79 -15.36
C THR A 64 -6.54 -12.41 -15.75
N LEU A 65 -5.90 -11.33 -15.32
CA LEU A 65 -6.24 -9.97 -15.72
C LEU A 65 -5.21 -9.47 -16.73
N LEU A 66 -5.70 -9.07 -17.91
CA LEU A 66 -4.89 -8.51 -18.98
C LEU A 66 -5.13 -7.00 -19.11
N SER A 67 -4.07 -6.24 -19.35
CA SER A 67 -4.16 -4.80 -19.63
C SER A 67 -4.66 -4.58 -21.06
N LYS A 68 -5.65 -3.69 -21.25
CA LYS A 68 -6.18 -3.34 -22.57
C LYS A 68 -5.22 -2.50 -23.42
N ASN A 69 -4.36 -1.72 -22.76
CA ASN A 69 -3.68 -0.58 -23.38
C ASN A 69 -2.15 -0.62 -23.21
N ASP A 70 -1.62 -1.66 -22.58
CA ASP A 70 -0.21 -1.70 -22.22
C ASP A 70 0.29 -3.15 -22.16
N ASP A 71 0.92 -3.58 -23.25
CA ASP A 71 1.52 -4.90 -23.39
C ASP A 71 2.78 -5.06 -22.52
N GLN A 72 3.30 -3.98 -21.94
CA GLN A 72 4.42 -4.04 -20.98
C GLN A 72 3.95 -4.42 -19.57
N ILE A 73 2.63 -4.39 -19.32
CA ILE A 73 2.07 -4.87 -18.06
C ILE A 73 1.94 -6.38 -18.13
N ARG A 74 2.79 -7.06 -17.36
CA ARG A 74 2.66 -8.49 -17.07
C ARG A 74 1.22 -8.85 -16.69
N PRO A 75 0.68 -9.97 -17.17
CA PRO A 75 -0.60 -10.49 -16.71
C PRO A 75 -0.67 -10.58 -15.18
N LEU A 76 -1.82 -10.25 -14.61
CA LEU A 76 -2.04 -10.36 -13.17
C LEU A 76 -2.91 -11.58 -12.90
N ILE A 77 -2.73 -12.20 -11.74
CA ILE A 77 -3.61 -13.27 -11.24
C ILE A 77 -4.53 -12.66 -10.20
N LEU A 78 -5.83 -12.71 -10.46
CA LEU A 78 -6.88 -12.46 -9.50
C LEU A 78 -7.23 -13.78 -8.80
N SER A 79 -7.32 -13.73 -7.48
CA SER A 79 -7.88 -14.80 -6.65
C SER A 79 -8.93 -14.21 -5.73
N LEU A 80 -10.10 -14.83 -5.69
CA LEU A 80 -11.20 -14.49 -4.81
C LEU A 80 -11.55 -15.74 -4.00
N SER A 81 -11.27 -15.70 -2.70
CA SER A 81 -11.51 -16.82 -1.78
C SER A 81 -12.66 -16.50 -0.83
N VAL A 82 -13.54 -17.47 -0.63
CA VAL A 82 -14.67 -17.36 0.31
C VAL A 82 -14.27 -18.00 1.64
N TYR A 83 -14.44 -17.22 2.70
CA TYR A 83 -14.24 -17.63 4.09
C TYR A 83 -15.59 -17.74 4.79
N GLN A 84 -15.58 -18.33 5.99
CA GLN A 84 -16.76 -18.39 6.86
C GLN A 84 -17.36 -17.00 7.10
N ASP A 85 -18.63 -16.97 7.48
CA ASP A 85 -19.41 -15.75 7.76
C ASP A 85 -19.53 -14.77 6.57
N GLY A 86 -19.38 -15.28 5.35
CA GLY A 86 -19.54 -14.49 4.12
C GLY A 86 -18.37 -13.53 3.86
N ILE A 87 -17.22 -13.75 4.49
CA ILE A 87 -16.02 -12.94 4.26
C ILE A 87 -15.40 -13.35 2.91
N LEU A 88 -15.10 -12.37 2.07
CA LEU A 88 -14.41 -12.57 0.79
C LEU A 88 -13.03 -11.94 0.82
N ARG A 89 -12.00 -12.70 0.45
CA ARG A 89 -10.64 -12.17 0.24
C ARG A 89 -10.36 -12.06 -1.24
N LEU A 90 -10.19 -10.83 -1.72
CA LEU A 90 -9.68 -10.56 -3.05
C LEU A 90 -8.18 -10.32 -2.97
N LYS A 91 -7.42 -11.08 -3.77
CA LYS A 91 -5.98 -10.91 -3.97
C LYS A 91 -5.70 -10.70 -5.46
N ILE A 92 -4.84 -9.74 -5.77
CA ILE A 92 -4.28 -9.57 -7.12
C ILE A 92 -2.77 -9.60 -6.98
N ASP A 93 -2.11 -10.45 -7.76
CA ASP A 93 -0.65 -10.55 -7.82
C ASP A 93 -0.17 -10.64 -9.28
N GLU A 94 1.13 -10.58 -9.49
CA GLU A 94 1.72 -10.80 -10.82
C GLU A 94 1.77 -12.28 -11.17
N ASP A 95 1.55 -12.61 -12.45
CA ASP A 95 1.84 -13.94 -12.97
C ASP A 95 3.35 -14.12 -13.16
N TYR A 96 4.03 -14.61 -12.12
CA TYR A 96 5.49 -14.80 -12.11
C TYR A 96 5.98 -15.87 -13.07
N ASP A 97 5.10 -16.76 -13.53
CA ASP A 97 5.45 -17.84 -14.46
C ASP A 97 5.31 -17.38 -15.93
N HIS A 98 4.70 -16.22 -16.18
CA HIS A 98 4.61 -15.64 -17.51
C HIS A 98 6.00 -15.25 -18.07
N PRO A 99 6.36 -15.65 -19.30
CA PRO A 99 7.73 -15.52 -19.81
C PRO A 99 8.12 -14.08 -20.21
N ASP A 100 7.17 -13.23 -20.60
CA ASP A 100 7.42 -11.87 -21.09
C ASP A 100 6.42 -10.85 -20.52
N PRO A 101 6.82 -9.73 -19.88
CA PRO A 101 8.19 -9.29 -19.58
C PRO A 101 8.96 -10.29 -18.70
N ALA A 102 10.24 -10.04 -18.39
CA ALA A 102 10.98 -10.88 -17.43
C ALA A 102 10.41 -10.74 -16.00
N ALA A 103 10.42 -11.83 -15.21
CA ALA A 103 9.83 -11.85 -13.87
C ALA A 103 10.59 -10.92 -12.91
N PRO A 104 9.93 -9.87 -12.35
CA PRO A 104 10.54 -9.08 -11.29
C PRO A 104 10.63 -9.91 -10.00
N LYS A 105 11.31 -9.36 -8.98
CA LYS A 105 11.23 -9.92 -7.62
C LYS A 105 9.76 -10.00 -7.19
N ARG A 106 9.41 -11.08 -6.49
CA ARG A 106 8.07 -11.28 -5.95
C ARG A 106 7.65 -10.09 -5.08
N ARG A 107 6.39 -9.69 -5.21
CA ARG A 107 5.78 -8.66 -4.38
C ARG A 107 5.78 -9.11 -2.93
N PHE A 108 5.98 -8.15 -2.03
CA PHE A 108 5.93 -8.42 -0.60
C PHE A 108 4.54 -8.92 -0.23
N GLN A 109 4.48 -10.07 0.45
CA GLN A 109 3.27 -10.64 1.01
C GLN A 109 3.30 -10.41 2.52
N VAL A 110 2.30 -9.71 3.04
CA VAL A 110 2.10 -9.63 4.49
C VAL A 110 1.83 -11.07 4.96
N PRO A 111 2.54 -11.58 5.99
CA PRO A 111 2.30 -12.90 6.54
C PRO A 111 0.83 -13.10 6.83
N ASP A 112 0.28 -14.25 6.45
CA ASP A 112 -1.15 -14.48 6.58
C ASP A 112 -1.51 -14.52 8.07
N VAL A 113 -2.42 -13.63 8.47
CA VAL A 113 -2.96 -13.59 9.83
C VAL A 113 -4.25 -14.41 9.94
N ILE A 114 -4.75 -14.96 8.82
CA ILE A 114 -5.96 -15.76 8.80
C ILE A 114 -5.64 -17.20 9.25
N VAL A 115 -6.17 -17.59 10.40
CA VAL A 115 -6.05 -18.95 10.92
C VAL A 115 -6.88 -19.95 10.08
N PRO A 116 -6.48 -21.22 9.97
CA PRO A 116 -7.15 -22.22 9.13
C PRO A 116 -8.64 -22.40 9.41
N GLU A 117 -9.06 -22.17 10.66
CA GLU A 117 -10.45 -22.30 11.11
C GLU A 117 -11.45 -21.42 10.36
N PHE A 118 -11.00 -20.33 9.73
CA PHE A 118 -11.86 -19.43 8.98
C PHE A 118 -12.08 -19.84 7.51
N ARG A 119 -11.34 -20.84 7.00
CA ARG A 119 -11.55 -21.35 5.64
C ARG A 119 -12.77 -22.28 5.62
N ILE A 120 -13.45 -22.31 4.48
CA ILE A 120 -14.56 -23.24 4.20
C ILE A 120 -14.01 -24.57 3.71
#